data_AF-A0A9P9Q976-F1
#
_entry.id   AF-A0A9P9Q976-F1
#
_cell.length_a   1.000
_cell.length_b   1.000
_cell.length_c   1.000
_cell.angle_alpha   90.00
_cell.angle_beta   90.00
_cell.angle_gamma   90.00
#
_symmetry.space_group_name_H-M   'P 1'
#
loop_
_entity.id
_entity.type
_entity.pdbx_description
1 polymer ?
#
loop_
_entity_poly.entity_id
_entity_poly.type
_entity_poly.pdbx_seq_one_letter_code
_entity_poly.pdbx_strand_id
1 'polypeptide(L)'
;MYIDAALNSVSTILGNLYHSFREAAVRCLEYVRVLSKVRPTCSSLLIKTVDSIIALAYVMLQRRSRSRNDRPKVAVQSVISRRHLQWLACTAFLKAFRQKQTQHRALLSWLEKSLVGARISDAAERCVLESAIAKP
;
A
#
# COMPACT_ATOMS: atom_id res chain seq x y z
N MET A 1 -12.57 -8.40 -6.21
CA MET A 1 -11.69 -7.94 -7.30
C MET A 1 -12.11 -6.51 -7.66
N TYR A 2 -11.48 -5.48 -7.07
CA TYR A 2 -11.91 -4.06 -7.14
C TYR A 2 -10.92 -3.12 -7.87
N ILE A 3 -9.85 -3.66 -8.45
CA ILE A 3 -8.81 -2.88 -9.15
C ILE A 3 -9.09 -2.83 -10.67
N ASP A 4 -10.37 -2.89 -11.08
CA ASP A 4 -10.71 -2.83 -12.51
C ASP A 4 -10.81 -1.38 -12.96
N ALA A 5 -9.80 -0.91 -13.70
CA ALA A 5 -9.78 0.43 -14.29
C ALA A 5 -10.79 0.61 -15.44
N ALA A 6 -11.56 -0.43 -15.77
CA ALA A 6 -12.65 -0.35 -16.75
C ALA A 6 -13.84 0.49 -16.26
N LEU A 7 -14.05 0.54 -14.94
CA LEU A 7 -15.27 1.08 -14.32
C LEU A 7 -14.99 2.11 -13.21
N ASN A 8 -13.71 2.41 -12.92
CA ASN A 8 -13.30 3.14 -11.73
C ASN A 8 -12.33 4.28 -12.05
N SER A 9 -12.57 5.45 -11.47
CA SER A 9 -11.67 6.60 -11.54
C SER A 9 -10.32 6.33 -10.84
N VAL A 10 -9.28 7.13 -11.13
CA VAL A 10 -7.97 7.07 -10.45
C VAL A 10 -8.15 7.09 -8.92
N SER A 11 -8.98 8.01 -8.41
CA SER A 11 -9.27 8.14 -6.98
C SER A 11 -9.88 6.87 -6.39
N THR A 12 -10.82 6.24 -7.11
CA THR A 12 -11.45 4.98 -6.70
C THR A 12 -10.44 3.82 -6.68
N ILE A 13 -9.55 3.74 -7.67
CA ILE A 13 -8.50 2.72 -7.71
C ILE A 13 -7.53 2.89 -6.53
N LEU A 14 -7.11 4.13 -6.24
CA LEU A 14 -6.23 4.43 -5.10
C LEU A 14 -6.90 4.09 -3.76
N GLY A 15 -8.20 4.37 -3.61
CA GLY A 15 -8.97 3.99 -2.43
C GLY A 15 -9.05 2.46 -2.27
N ASN A 16 -9.36 1.75 -3.34
CA ASN A 16 -9.42 0.28 -3.34
C ASN A 16 -8.05 -0.36 -3.03
N LEU A 17 -6.96 0.23 -3.53
CA LEU A 17 -5.59 -0.19 -3.21
C LEU A 17 -5.27 0.04 -1.74
N TYR A 18 -5.59 1.21 -1.20
CA TYR A 18 -5.40 1.50 0.22
C TYR A 18 -6.17 0.53 1.11
N HIS A 19 -7.44 0.28 0.82
CA HIS A 19 -8.26 -0.68 1.56
C HIS A 19 -7.69 -2.09 1.49
N SER A 20 -7.23 -2.52 0.31
CA SER A 20 -6.55 -3.81 0.14
C SER A 20 -5.26 -3.91 0.98
N PHE A 21 -4.45 -2.84 1.01
CA PHE A 21 -3.26 -2.80 1.87
C PHE A 21 -3.61 -2.77 3.35
N ARG A 22 -4.69 -2.09 3.75
CA ARG A 22 -5.18 -2.06 5.13
C ARG A 22 -5.63 -3.44 5.58
N GLU A 23 -6.40 -4.15 4.77
CA GLU A 23 -6.77 -5.55 5.05
C GLU A 23 -5.54 -6.44 5.19
N ALA A 24 -4.57 -6.32 4.27
CA ALA A 24 -3.32 -7.06 4.34
C ALA A 24 -2.55 -6.74 5.62
N ALA A 25 -2.51 -5.48 6.04
CA ALA A 25 -1.86 -5.04 7.28
C ALA A 25 -2.54 -5.62 8.53
N VAL A 26 -3.87 -5.61 8.59
CA VAL A 26 -4.64 -6.20 9.71
C VAL A 26 -4.41 -7.71 9.78
N ARG A 27 -4.51 -8.42 8.64
CA ARG A 27 -4.20 -9.86 8.59
C ARG A 27 -2.76 -10.12 9.05
N CYS A 28 -1.80 -9.33 8.57
CA CYS A 28 -0.39 -9.46 8.96
C CYS A 28 -0.19 -9.26 10.47
N LEU A 29 -0.88 -8.30 11.08
CA LEU A 29 -0.82 -8.06 12.53
C LEU A 29 -1.35 -9.26 13.31
N GLU A 30 -2.50 -9.82 12.92
CA GLU A 30 -3.06 -11.01 13.59
C GLU A 30 -2.17 -12.24 13.40
N TYR A 31 -1.62 -12.46 12.19
CA TYR A 31 -0.64 -13.52 11.97
C TYR A 31 0.57 -13.38 12.90
N VAL A 32 1.14 -12.18 12.99
CA VAL A 32 2.27 -11.89 13.86
C VAL A 32 1.96 -12.17 15.32
N ARG A 33 0.76 -11.78 15.77
CA ARG A 33 0.28 -12.00 17.14
C ARG A 33 0.11 -13.48 17.48
N VAL A 34 -0.36 -14.29 16.53
CA VAL A 34 -0.49 -15.74 16.73
C VAL A 34 0.88 -16.41 16.67
N LEU A 35 1.70 -16.06 15.68
CA LEU A 35 3.06 -16.59 15.50
C LEU A 35 3.97 -16.26 16.68
N SER A 36 3.87 -15.07 17.27
CA SER A 36 4.69 -14.66 18.41
C SER A 36 4.52 -15.54 19.65
N LYS A 37 3.42 -16.30 19.74
CA LYS A 37 3.19 -17.28 20.81
C LYS A 37 4.08 -18.52 20.66
N VAL A 38 4.48 -18.84 19.43
CA VAL A 38 5.28 -20.03 19.09
C VAL A 38 6.73 -19.65 18.80
N ARG A 39 6.97 -18.52 18.14
CA ARG A 39 8.31 -18.03 17.79
C ARG A 39 8.33 -16.50 17.71
N PRO A 40 9.37 -15.82 18.25
CA PRO A 40 9.55 -14.39 18.08
C PRO A 40 9.57 -14.01 16.60
N THR A 41 8.72 -13.07 16.22
CA THR A 41 8.62 -12.59 14.83
C THR A 41 9.73 -11.59 14.54
N CYS A 42 10.57 -11.91 13.55
CA CYS A 42 11.66 -11.03 13.13
C CYS A 42 11.10 -9.83 12.35
N SER A 43 11.40 -8.61 12.80
CA SER A 43 10.96 -7.38 12.12
C SER A 43 11.48 -7.28 10.68
N SER A 44 12.63 -7.89 10.38
CA SER A 44 13.18 -7.97 9.02
C SER A 44 12.28 -8.76 8.06
N LEU A 45 11.61 -9.82 8.53
CA LEU A 45 10.66 -10.58 7.73
C LEU A 45 9.44 -9.71 7.41
N LEU A 46 8.92 -8.98 8.39
CA LEU A 46 7.78 -8.08 8.18
C LEU A 46 8.09 -6.97 7.19
N ILE A 47 9.27 -6.35 7.29
CA ILE A 47 9.72 -5.34 6.33
C ILE A 47 9.78 -5.92 4.92
N LYS A 48 10.38 -7.12 4.74
CA LYS A 48 10.42 -7.82 3.45
C LYS A 48 9.03 -8.14 2.92
N THR A 49 8.10 -8.55 3.78
CA THR A 49 6.72 -8.83 3.40
C THR A 49 6.03 -7.56 2.87
N VAL A 50 6.19 -6.42 3.57
CA VAL A 50 5.61 -5.15 3.12
C VAL A 50 6.18 -4.73 1.76
N ASP A 51 7.50 -4.78 1.59
CA ASP A 51 8.14 -4.42 0.31
C ASP A 51 7.71 -5.37 -0.83
N SER A 52 7.58 -6.66 -0.55
CA SER A 52 7.10 -7.66 -1.52
C SER A 52 5.65 -7.41 -1.94
N ILE A 53 4.78 -7.03 -1.00
CA ILE A 53 3.38 -6.68 -1.30
C ILE A 53 3.30 -5.42 -2.17
N ILE A 54 4.14 -4.41 -1.91
CA ILE A 54 4.24 -3.20 -2.74
C ILE A 54 4.71 -3.55 -4.15
N ALA A 55 5.77 -4.37 -4.26
CA ALA A 55 6.30 -4.81 -5.55
C ALA A 55 5.27 -5.63 -6.34
N LEU A 56 4.54 -6.54 -5.68
CA LEU A 56 3.49 -7.33 -6.30
C LEU A 56 2.36 -6.43 -6.82
N ALA A 57 1.89 -5.47 -6.02
CA ALA A 57 0.86 -4.52 -6.44
C ALA A 57 1.31 -3.72 -7.67
N TYR A 58 2.58 -3.31 -7.72
CA TYR A 58 3.15 -2.60 -8.86
C TYR A 58 3.18 -3.47 -10.12
N VAL A 59 3.63 -4.72 -10.01
CA VAL A 59 3.65 -5.67 -11.14
C VAL A 59 2.23 -5.98 -11.62
N MET A 60 1.27 -6.15 -10.71
CA MET A 60 -0.13 -6.38 -11.08
C MET A 60 -0.71 -5.20 -11.86
N LEU A 61 -0.37 -3.97 -11.46
CA LEU A 61 -0.80 -2.77 -12.16
C LEU A 61 -0.17 -2.67 -13.56
N GLN A 62 1.13 -2.94 -13.68
CA GLN A 62 1.83 -2.97 -14.97
C GLN A 62 1.31 -4.05 -15.92
N ARG A 63 1.07 -5.26 -15.43
CA ARG A 63 0.53 -6.37 -16.24
C ARG A 63 -0.85 -6.02 -16.81
N ARG A 64 -1.66 -5.29 -16.03
CA ARG A 64 -2.99 -4.85 -16.47
C ARG A 64 -2.92 -3.75 -17.54
N SER A 65 -1.89 -2.91 -17.51
CA SER A 65 -1.61 -1.89 -18.53
C SER A 65 -1.25 -2.52 -19.89
N ARG A 66 -0.49 -3.62 -19.91
CA ARG A 66 -0.05 -4.30 -21.15
C ARG A 66 -1.14 -5.17 -21.80
N SER A 67 -2.11 -5.63 -21.02
CA SER A 67 -3.12 -6.61 -21.48
C SER A 67 -4.31 -5.97 -22.24
N ARG A 68 -4.41 -4.63 -22.30
CA ARG A 68 -5.61 -3.96 -22.86
C ARG A 68 -5.22 -2.84 -23.84
N ASN A 69 -5.49 -3.06 -25.12
CA ASN A 69 -5.11 -2.21 -26.24
C ASN A 69 -5.93 -0.91 -26.35
N ASP A 70 -6.32 -0.31 -25.22
CA ASP A 70 -7.29 0.79 -25.17
C ASP A 70 -6.60 2.07 -24.68
N ARG A 71 -6.24 2.93 -25.64
CA ARG A 71 -5.30 4.06 -25.51
C ARG A 71 -5.62 5.11 -24.43
N PRO A 72 -6.88 5.46 -24.10
CA PRO A 72 -7.12 6.41 -22.99
C PRO A 72 -6.97 5.78 -21.59
N LYS A 73 -6.93 4.45 -21.48
CA LYS A 73 -6.89 3.71 -20.20
C LYS A 73 -5.46 3.48 -19.68
N VAL A 74 -4.48 3.52 -20.58
CA VAL A 74 -3.06 3.46 -20.25
C VAL A 74 -2.61 4.71 -19.48
N ALA A 75 -3.20 5.88 -19.76
CA ALA A 75 -2.86 7.15 -19.13
C ALA A 75 -3.18 7.18 -17.62
N VAL A 76 -4.32 6.62 -17.19
CA VAL A 76 -4.71 6.55 -15.77
C VAL A 76 -3.80 5.61 -14.95
N GLN A 77 -3.36 4.50 -15.55
CA GLN A 77 -2.47 3.55 -14.88
C GLN A 77 -1.00 3.97 -14.94
N SER A 78 -0.57 4.73 -15.95
CA SER A 78 0.77 5.31 -16.02
C SER A 78 0.99 6.43 -14.98
N VAL A 79 -0.08 7.06 -14.48
CA VAL A 79 -0.01 8.07 -13.40
C VAL A 79 0.30 7.43 -12.04
N ILE A 80 -0.08 6.17 -11.81
CA ILE A 80 0.15 5.50 -10.54
C ILE A 80 1.58 4.93 -10.50
N SER A 81 2.51 5.74 -10.01
CA SER A 81 3.90 5.36 -9.77
C SER A 81 4.07 4.35 -8.61
N ARG A 82 5.22 3.68 -8.55
CA ARG A 82 5.61 2.86 -7.40
C ARG A 82 5.62 3.67 -6.09
N ARG A 83 5.91 4.98 -6.16
CA ARG A 83 5.87 5.88 -4.99
C ARG A 83 4.44 6.03 -4.44
N HIS A 84 3.43 6.13 -5.31
CA HIS A 84 2.03 6.15 -4.89
C HIS A 84 1.66 4.88 -4.12
N LEU A 85 2.05 3.72 -4.62
CA LEU A 85 1.82 2.44 -3.95
C LEU A 85 2.56 2.34 -2.62
N GLN A 86 3.83 2.75 -2.60
CA GLN A 86 4.64 2.76 -1.39
C GLN A 86 4.04 3.67 -0.32
N TRP A 87 3.59 4.87 -0.69
CA TRP A 87 2.95 5.80 0.24
C TRP A 87 1.65 5.23 0.81
N LEU A 88 0.76 4.67 -0.02
CA LEU A 88 -0.50 4.06 0.42
C LEU A 88 -0.27 2.86 1.34
N ALA A 89 0.62 1.94 0.93
CA ALA A 89 0.93 0.75 1.71
C ALA A 89 1.58 1.13 3.04
N CYS A 90 2.59 1.99 3.04
CA CYS A 90 3.25 2.41 4.27
C CYS A 90 2.27 3.13 5.22
N THR A 91 1.37 3.96 4.69
CA THR A 91 0.33 4.62 5.50
C THR A 91 -0.65 3.63 6.10
N ALA A 92 -1.12 2.64 5.33
CA ALA A 92 -2.04 1.61 5.79
C ALA A 92 -1.39 0.72 6.88
N PHE A 93 -0.17 0.24 6.64
CA PHE A 93 0.58 -0.57 7.59
C PHE A 93 0.93 0.22 8.85
N LEU A 94 1.33 1.50 8.72
CA LEU A 94 1.60 2.35 9.88
C LEU A 94 0.35 2.50 10.76
N LYS A 95 -0.82 2.76 10.17
CA LYS A 95 -2.09 2.87 10.92
C LYS A 95 -2.47 1.58 11.64
N ALA A 96 -2.27 0.42 11.02
CA ALA A 96 -2.57 -0.87 11.63
C ALA A 96 -1.59 -1.21 12.78
N PHE A 97 -0.29 -1.04 12.56
CA PHE A 97 0.74 -1.44 13.53
C PHE A 97 0.97 -0.42 14.64
N ARG A 98 0.58 0.86 14.48
CA ARG A 98 0.68 1.88 15.53
C ARG A 98 -0.14 1.54 16.78
N GLN A 99 -1.26 0.84 16.62
CA GLN A 99 -2.08 0.39 17.77
C GLN A 99 -1.31 -0.55 18.72
N LYS A 100 -0.20 -1.16 18.26
CA LYS A 100 0.65 -2.09 19.02
C LYS A 100 2.14 -1.70 18.94
N GLN A 101 2.43 -0.40 18.98
CA GLN A 101 3.75 0.19 18.72
C GLN A 101 4.91 -0.42 19.52
N THR A 102 4.67 -0.85 20.76
CA THR A 102 5.73 -1.34 21.65
C THR A 102 6.44 -2.60 21.13
N GLN A 103 5.77 -3.44 20.35
CA GLN A 103 6.31 -4.71 19.84
C GLN A 103 6.95 -4.60 18.44
N HIS A 104 6.73 -3.50 17.72
CA HIS A 104 7.06 -3.39 16.29
C HIS A 104 7.89 -2.14 15.95
N ARG A 105 8.70 -1.63 16.89
CA ARG A 105 9.46 -0.39 16.73
C ARG A 105 10.33 -0.34 15.47
N ALA A 106 11.03 -1.43 15.14
CA ALA A 106 11.88 -1.48 13.95
C ALA A 106 11.07 -1.36 12.65
N LEU A 107 9.92 -2.04 12.57
CA LEU A 107 9.02 -1.92 11.43
C LEU A 107 8.44 -0.51 11.31
N LEU A 108 8.00 0.08 12.43
CA LEU A 108 7.43 1.42 12.43
C LEU A 108 8.46 2.49 12.03
N SER A 109 9.69 2.40 12.52
CA SER A 109 10.79 3.27 12.10
C SER A 109 11.06 3.15 10.61
N TRP A 110 11.07 1.93 10.07
CA TRP A 110 11.24 1.70 8.64
C TRP A 110 10.07 2.26 7.81
N LEU A 111 8.83 2.10 8.28
CA LEU A 111 7.64 2.64 7.62
C LEU A 111 7.65 4.17 7.59
N GLU A 112 8.03 4.81 8.70
CA GLU A 112 8.15 6.27 8.77
C GLU A 112 9.25 6.81 7.84
N LYS A 113 10.43 6.17 7.83
CA LYS A 113 11.50 6.50 6.88
C LYS A 113 11.06 6.30 5.42
N SER A 114 10.33 5.22 5.16
CA SER A 114 9.78 4.92 3.83
C SER A 114 8.74 5.94 3.39
N LEU A 115 7.92 6.47 4.31
CA LEU A 115 6.97 7.54 4.02
C LEU A 115 7.66 8.86 3.70
N VAL A 116 8.75 9.18 4.39
CA VAL A 116 9.58 10.36 4.08
C VAL A 116 10.22 10.22 2.69
N GLY A 117 10.77 9.04 2.37
CA GLY A 117 11.36 8.76 1.06
C GLY A 117 10.33 8.68 -0.08
N ALA A 118 9.10 8.25 0.23
CA ALA A 118 7.98 8.21 -0.70
C ALA A 118 7.14 9.50 -0.67
N ARG A 119 7.66 10.60 -0.10
CA ARG A 119 6.94 11.88 -0.07
C ARG A 119 6.67 12.33 -1.50
N ILE A 120 5.38 12.52 -1.78
CA ILE A 120 4.92 13.02 -3.08
C ILE A 120 5.02 14.54 -3.01
N SER A 121 5.84 15.09 -3.91
CA SER A 121 6.13 16.52 -3.97
C SER A 121 4.98 17.33 -4.56
N ASP A 122 4.14 16.71 -5.38
CA ASP A 122 2.97 17.35 -5.96
C ASP A 122 1.81 17.38 -4.94
N ALA A 123 1.38 18.60 -4.59
CA ALA A 123 0.30 18.84 -3.64
C ALA A 123 -1.06 18.35 -4.18
N ALA A 124 -1.29 18.39 -5.49
CA ALA A 124 -2.51 17.90 -6.11
C ALA A 124 -2.59 16.38 -6.01
N GLU A 125 -1.50 15.67 -6.35
CA GLU A 125 -1.40 14.21 -6.20
C GLU A 125 -1.58 13.77 -4.75
N ARG A 126 -1.00 14.52 -3.80
CA ARG A 126 -1.16 14.26 -2.37
C ARG A 126 -2.62 14.38 -1.92
N CYS A 127 -3.31 15.45 -2.34
CA CYS A 127 -4.72 15.66 -2.03
C CYS A 127 -5.61 14.52 -2.55
N VAL A 128 -5.31 14.01 -3.74
CA VAL A 128 -6.01 12.85 -4.31
C VAL A 128 -5.79 11.57 -3.48
N LEU A 129 -4.60 11.36 -2.93
CA LEU A 129 -4.31 10.19 -2.09
C LEU A 129 -4.92 10.31 -0.69
N GLU A 130 -4.89 11.50 -0.10
CA GLU A 130 -5.49 11.76 1.20
C GLU A 130 -7.02 11.63 1.13
N SER A 131 -7.66 12.13 0.07
CA SER A 131 -9.09 11.94 -0.17
C SER A 131 -9.46 10.47 -0.46
N ALA A 132 -8.58 9.71 -1.13
CA ALA A 132 -8.78 8.28 -1.36
C ALA A 132 -8.76 7.45 -0.06
N ILE A 133 -8.06 7.91 0.98
CA ILE A 133 -8.05 7.29 2.31
C ILE A 133 -9.31 7.64 3.11
N ALA A 134 -9.92 8.80 2.86
CA ALA A 134 -11.06 9.32 3.61
C ALA A 134 -12.42 8.75 3.17
N LYS A 135 -12.51 8.14 1.97
CA LYS A 135 -13.74 7.48 1.52
C LYS A 135 -13.88 6.09 2.17
N PRO A 136 -14.99 5.83 2.90
CA PRO A 136 -15.26 4.52 3.50
C PRO A 136 -15.45 3.44 2.44
#